data_AF-A0A086XVP4-F1
#
_entry.id   AF-A0A086XVP4-F1
#
_cell.length_a   1.000
_cell.length_b   1.000
_cell.length_c   1.000
_cell.angle_alpha   90.00
_cell.angle_beta   90.00
_cell.angle_gamma   90.00
#
_symmetry.space_group_name_H-M   'P 1'
#
loop_
_entity.id
_entity.type
_entity.pdbx_description
1 polymer ?
#
loop_
_entity_poly.entity_id
_entity_poly.type
_entity_poly.pdbx_seq_one_letter_code
_entity_poly.pdbx_strand_id
1 'polypeptide(L)'
;MAPVEVVATYELYNINQTRLENLIHRIFGNAQLNIEIADRFGRPVTPREWFLVPLFVIDEAVQKIKDGTITEFRYDPGKASLVLRPDK
;
A
#
# COMPACT_ATOMS: atom_id res chain seq x y z
N MET A 1 21.79 2.43 -5.41
CA MET A 1 20.45 2.92 -5.02
C MET A 1 20.65 4.24 -4.29
N ALA A 2 19.81 5.23 -4.57
CA ALA A 2 19.85 6.52 -3.86
C ALA A 2 19.41 6.31 -2.39
N PRO A 3 19.88 7.16 -1.46
CA PRO A 3 19.34 7.17 -0.11
C PRO A 3 17.84 7.45 -0.15
N VAL A 4 17.08 6.76 0.71
CA VAL A 4 15.64 6.98 0.90
C VAL A 4 15.40 7.70 2.22
N GLU A 5 14.42 8.59 2.23
CA GLU A 5 13.96 9.28 3.44
C GLU A 5 12.71 8.57 3.97
N VAL A 6 12.69 8.27 5.26
CA VAL A 6 11.50 7.72 5.93
C VAL A 6 10.57 8.88 6.26
N VAL A 7 9.47 9.01 5.52
CA VAL A 7 8.51 10.12 5.68
C VAL A 7 7.42 9.85 6.72
N ALA A 8 7.20 8.59 7.09
CA ALA A 8 6.23 8.17 8.10
C ALA A 8 6.59 6.80 8.68
N THR A 9 6.19 6.55 9.92
CA THR A 9 6.31 5.23 10.58
C THR A 9 5.03 4.96 11.35
N TYR A 10 4.48 3.76 11.16
CA TYR A 10 3.22 3.33 11.79
C TYR A 10 3.49 2.14 12.69
N GLU A 11 3.24 2.31 13.99
CA GLU A 11 3.35 1.24 14.97
C GLU A 11 2.00 0.55 15.16
N LEU A 12 2.02 -0.78 15.08
CA LEU A 12 0.84 -1.62 15.19
C LEU A 12 1.09 -2.69 16.25
N TYR A 13 0.18 -2.81 17.21
CA TYR A 13 0.26 -3.77 18.32
C TYR A 13 -0.83 -4.82 18.19
N ASN A 14 -0.50 -6.07 18.53
CA ASN A 14 -1.45 -7.19 18.52
C ASN A 14 -2.08 -7.47 17.13
N ILE A 15 -1.32 -7.27 16.05
CA ILE A 15 -1.75 -7.53 14.67
C ILE A 15 -0.97 -8.70 14.09
N ASN A 16 -1.65 -9.58 13.36
CA ASN A 16 -1.00 -10.63 12.59
C ASN A 16 -0.34 -10.02 11.33
N GLN A 17 0.99 -10.06 11.28
CA GLN A 17 1.80 -9.47 10.21
C GLN A 17 1.39 -9.97 8.82
N THR A 18 1.26 -11.29 8.65
CA THR A 18 0.90 -11.88 7.35
C THR A 18 -0.49 -11.46 6.89
N ARG A 19 -1.46 -11.31 7.80
CA ARG A 19 -2.79 -10.79 7.45
C ARG A 19 -2.76 -9.32 7.04
N LEU A 20 -1.97 -8.51 7.75
CA LEU A 20 -1.79 -7.10 7.43
C LEU A 20 -1.15 -6.91 6.05
N GLU A 21 -0.08 -7.65 5.76
CA GLU A 21 0.59 -7.62 4.46
C GLU A 21 -0.39 -7.95 3.33
N ASN A 22 -1.11 -9.08 3.43
CA ASN A 22 -2.13 -9.47 2.46
C ASN A 22 -3.22 -8.39 2.28
N LEU A 23 -3.58 -7.69 3.36
CA LEU A 23 -4.56 -6.62 3.33
C LEU A 23 -4.04 -5.39 2.59
N ILE A 24 -2.81 -4.97 2.86
CA ILE A 24 -2.12 -3.86 2.17
C ILE A 24 -2.04 -4.16 0.67
N HIS A 25 -1.55 -5.36 0.29
CA HIS A 25 -1.53 -5.79 -1.11
C HIS A 25 -2.89 -5.75 -1.78
N ARG A 26 -3.92 -6.22 -1.08
CA ARG A 26 -5.29 -6.24 -1.60
C ARG A 26 -5.86 -4.85 -1.81
N ILE A 27 -5.58 -3.91 -0.89
CA ILE A 27 -6.12 -2.55 -0.96
C ILE A 27 -5.39 -1.73 -2.02
N PHE A 28 -4.05 -1.78 -2.04
CA PHE A 28 -3.23 -0.94 -2.90
C PHE A 28 -2.74 -1.64 -4.17
N GLY A 29 -3.14 -2.88 -4.44
CA GLY A 29 -2.72 -3.62 -5.64
C GLY A 29 -2.95 -2.87 -6.96
N ASN A 30 -4.01 -2.08 -7.06
CA ASN A 30 -4.29 -1.24 -8.23
C ASN A 30 -3.30 -0.06 -8.41
N ALA A 31 -2.54 0.26 -7.37
CA ALA A 31 -1.52 1.30 -7.34
C ALA A 31 -0.10 0.74 -7.46
N GLN A 32 0.05 -0.58 -7.65
CA GLN A 32 1.34 -1.21 -7.78
C GLN A 32 2.08 -0.62 -8.99
N LEU A 33 3.32 -0.20 -8.75
CA LEU A 33 4.12 0.49 -9.74
C LEU A 33 4.72 -0.53 -10.71
N ASN A 34 4.30 -0.47 -11.97
CA ASN A 34 4.83 -1.33 -13.03
C ASN A 34 6.03 -0.66 -13.72
N ILE A 35 7.21 -0.74 -13.09
CA ILE A 35 8.46 -0.22 -13.64
C ILE A 35 9.58 -1.26 -13.57
N GLU A 36 10.55 -1.14 -14.47
CA GLU A 36 11.79 -1.90 -14.44
C GLU A 36 12.93 -1.01 -13.96
N ILE A 37 13.67 -1.45 -12.96
CA ILE A 37 14.83 -0.74 -12.41
C ILE A 37 16.03 -1.67 -12.33
N ALA A 38 17.23 -1.12 -12.43
CA ALA A 38 18.45 -1.88 -12.18
C ALA A 38 18.65 -2.13 -10.69
N ASP A 39 18.92 -3.37 -10.30
CA ASP A 39 19.35 -3.72 -8.95
C ASP A 39 20.79 -3.26 -8.67
N ARG A 40 21.31 -3.59 -7.49
CA ARG A 40 22.69 -3.28 -7.07
C ARG A 40 23.78 -3.95 -7.91
N PHE A 41 23.42 -4.88 -8.80
CA PHE A 41 24.30 -5.59 -9.71
C PHE A 41 24.04 -5.24 -11.18
N GLY A 42 23.18 -4.26 -11.45
CA GLY A 42 22.82 -3.83 -12.81
C GLY A 42 21.81 -4.74 -13.52
N ARG A 43 21.19 -5.69 -12.81
CA ARG A 43 20.17 -6.58 -13.40
C ARG A 43 18.80 -5.91 -13.35
N PRO A 44 17.98 -6.00 -14.41
CA PRO A 44 16.63 -5.47 -14.40
C PRO A 44 15.77 -6.25 -13.39
N VAL A 45 15.05 -5.52 -12.54
CA VAL A 45 14.07 -6.06 -11.59
C VAL A 45 12.79 -5.23 -11.62
N THR A 46 11.66 -5.90 -11.42
CA THR A 46 10.35 -5.27 -11.23
C THR A 46 9.94 -5.41 -9.76
N PRO A 47 9.96 -4.32 -8.98
CA PRO A 47 9.59 -4.38 -7.57
C PRO A 47 8.09 -4.65 -7.42
N ARG A 48 7.73 -5.66 -6.62
CA ARG A 48 6.33 -6.01 -6.35
C ARG A 48 5.73 -5.26 -5.15
N GLU A 49 6.58 -4.63 -4.35
CA GLU A 49 6.20 -3.97 -3.09
C GLU A 49 6.11 -2.45 -3.21
N TRP A 50 6.17 -1.91 -4.44
CA TRP A 50 6.17 -0.46 -4.66
C TRP A 50 4.80 -0.02 -5.12
N PHE A 51 4.20 0.93 -4.40
CA PHE A 51 2.87 1.44 -4.66
C PHE A 51 2.90 2.96 -4.76
N LEU A 52 2.15 3.53 -5.69
CA LEU A 52 2.00 4.97 -5.83
C LEU A 52 0.72 5.44 -5.13
N VAL A 53 0.85 5.84 -3.87
CA VAL A 53 -0.26 6.21 -3.00
C VAL A 53 0.08 7.47 -2.20
N PRO A 54 -0.80 8.49 -2.13
CA PRO A 54 -0.57 9.66 -1.30
C PRO A 54 -0.56 9.31 0.19
N LEU A 55 0.26 10.04 0.97
CA LEU A 55 0.42 9.78 2.41
C LEU A 55 -0.91 9.85 3.18
N PHE A 56 -1.77 10.83 2.88
CA PHE A 56 -3.07 10.96 3.55
C PHE A 56 -4.00 9.75 3.34
N VAL A 57 -3.87 9.05 2.21
CA VAL A 57 -4.63 7.81 1.94
C VAL A 57 -4.07 6.65 2.75
N ILE A 58 -2.74 6.61 2.93
CA ILE A 58 -2.08 5.63 3.79
C ILE A 58 -2.56 5.84 5.25
N ASP A 59 -2.60 7.09 5.71
CA ASP A 59 -3.11 7.43 7.04
C ASP A 59 -4.57 6.98 7.22
N GLU A 60 -5.44 7.27 6.24
CA GLU A 60 -6.83 6.84 6.25
C GLU A 60 -6.94 5.31 6.29
N ALA A 61 -6.17 4.61 5.45
CA ALA A 61 -6.15 3.15 5.42
C ALA A 61 -5.73 2.57 6.77
N VAL A 62 -4.72 3.13 7.43
CA VAL A 62 -4.27 2.71 8.76
C VAL A 62 -5.39 2.88 9.80
N GLN A 63 -6.16 3.98 9.76
CA GLN A 63 -7.31 4.14 10.66
C GLN A 63 -8.38 3.08 10.40
N LYS A 64 -8.72 2.83 9.13
CA LYS A 64 -9.71 1.81 8.76
C LYS A 64 -9.25 0.38 9.06
N ILE A 65 -7.94 0.13 9.10
CA ILE A 65 -7.38 -1.16 9.56
C ILE A 65 -7.59 -1.29 11.07
N LYS A 66 -7.36 -0.23 11.84
CA LYS A 66 -7.54 -0.21 13.29
C LYS A 66 -9.00 -0.41 13.71
N ASP A 67 -9.94 0.20 13.01
CA ASP A 67 -11.38 0.06 13.29
C ASP A 67 -12.03 -1.16 12.62
N GLY A 68 -11.31 -1.85 11.72
CA GLY A 68 -11.75 -3.07 11.05
C GLY A 68 -12.62 -2.87 9.80
N THR A 69 -12.88 -1.62 9.39
CA THR A 69 -13.77 -1.29 8.25
C THR A 69 -13.09 -1.34 6.88
N ILE A 70 -11.75 -1.38 6.83
CA ILE A 70 -10.96 -1.34 5.59
C ILE A 70 -11.35 -2.38 4.54
N THR A 71 -11.95 -3.50 4.93
CA THR A 71 -12.40 -4.55 4.02
C THR A 71 -13.54 -4.10 3.09
N GLU A 72 -14.30 -3.08 3.49
CA GLU A 72 -15.40 -2.46 2.73
C GLU A 72 -14.88 -1.50 1.65
N PHE A 73 -13.59 -1.17 1.68
CA PHE A 73 -12.98 -0.16 0.81
C PHE A 73 -12.04 -0.78 -0.22
N ARG A 74 -11.85 -0.07 -1.33
CA ARG A 74 -10.79 -0.29 -2.31
C ARG A 74 -10.09 1.05 -2.57
N TYR A 75 -8.79 1.00 -2.88
CA TYR A 75 -8.13 2.19 -3.38
C TYR A 75 -8.50 2.42 -4.85
N ASP A 76 -8.79 3.68 -5.19
CA ASP A 76 -9.01 4.14 -6.55
C ASP A 76 -7.88 5.09 -6.97
N PRO A 77 -6.91 4.64 -7.78
CA PRO A 77 -5.80 5.48 -8.22
C PRO A 77 -6.25 6.72 -9.01
N GLY A 78 -7.38 6.65 -9.71
CA GLY A 78 -7.90 7.76 -10.50
C GLY A 78 -8.49 8.87 -9.64
N LYS A 79 -8.97 8.53 -8.44
CA LYS A 79 -9.49 9.50 -7.45
C LYS A 79 -8.50 9.81 -6.33
N ALA A 80 -7.39 9.08 -6.26
CA ALA A 80 -6.42 9.13 -5.17
C ALA A 80 -7.10 9.02 -3.78
N SER A 81 -8.06 8.10 -3.66
CA SER A 81 -8.89 7.96 -2.45
C SER A 81 -9.30 6.51 -2.20
N LEU A 82 -9.66 6.19 -0.95
CA LEU A 82 -10.40 4.98 -0.64
C LEU A 82 -11.87 5.19 -1.01
N VAL A 83 -12.45 4.24 -1.75
CA VAL A 83 -13.85 4.24 -2.13
C VAL A 83 -14.51 2.95 -1.68
N LEU A 84 -15.81 3.02 -1.37
CA LEU A 84 -16.56 1.81 -1.06
C LEU A 84 -16.47 0.81 -2.22
N ARG A 85 -16.33 -0.46 -1.86
CA ARG A 85 -16.46 -1.55 -2.82
C ARG A 85 -17.93 -1.57 -3.28
N PRO A 86 -18.18 -1.63 -4.59
CA PRO A 86 -19.54 -1.90 -5.05
C PRO A 86 -19.98 -3.27 -4.52
N ASP A 87 -21.22 -3.34 -4.02
CA ASP A 87 -21.84 -4.61 -3.67
C ASP A 87 -21.86 -5.51 -4.90
N LYS A 88 -21.61 -6.81 -4.67
CA LYS A 88 -21.58 -7.85 -5.70
C LYS A 88 -22.96 -8.12 -6.27
#